data_AF-A0A847XER2-F1
#
_entry.id   AF-A0A847XER2-F1
#
_cell.length_a   1.000
_cell.length_b   1.000
_cell.length_c   1.000
_cell.angle_alpha   90.00
_cell.angle_beta   90.00
_cell.angle_gamma   90.00
#
_symmetry.space_group_name_H-M   'P 1'
#
loop_
_entity.id
_entity.type
_entity.pdbx_description
1 polymer ?
#
loop_
_entity_poly.entity_id
_entity_poly.type
_entity_poly.pdbx_seq_one_letter_code
_entity_poly.pdbx_strand_id
1 'polypeptide(L)' 'MKLTVAEKIIKDHIGTGKLEKGTEIGLKIDQTLTQDSTGTMAYLQFEAMGIDQVKTKKSVAYIDH' A
#
# COMPACT_ATOMS: atom_id res chain seq x y z
N MET A 1 -6.59 15.01 22.66
CA MET A 1 -7.78 14.77 21.81
C MET A 1 -7.86 13.27 21.51
N LYS A 2 -9.07 12.71 21.41
CA LYS A 2 -9.27 11.30 21.06
C LYS A 2 -9.11 11.15 19.54
N LEU A 3 -8.27 10.21 19.11
CA LEU A 3 -8.05 9.94 17.68
C LEU A 3 -9.33 9.37 17.04
N THR A 4 -9.58 9.77 15.79
CA THR A 4 -10.56 9.14 14.90
C THR A 4 -10.14 7.70 14.55
N VAL A 5 -11.04 6.91 13.97
CA VAL A 5 -10.71 5.55 13.54
C VAL A 5 -9.62 5.57 12.45
N ALA A 6 -9.71 6.47 11.48
CA ALA A 6 -8.71 6.62 10.44
C ALA A 6 -7.33 6.96 11.01
N GLU A 7 -7.26 7.94 11.92
CA GLU A 7 -5.98 8.32 12.56
C GLU A 7 -5.37 7.17 13.38
N LYS A 8 -6.18 6.33 14.03
CA LYS A 8 -5.69 5.13 14.73
C LYS A 8 -5.08 4.13 13.75
N ILE A 9 -5.80 3.81 12.67
CA ILE A 9 -5.30 2.87 11.66
C ILE A 9 -4.01 3.40 11.03
N ILE A 10 -3.98 4.67 10.62
CA ILE A 10 -2.77 5.29 10.04
C ILE A 10 -1.62 5.21 11.04
N LYS A 11 -1.85 5.62 12.31
CA LYS A 11 -0.84 5.57 13.37
C LYS A 11 -0.22 4.18 13.53
N ASP A 12 -1.05 3.14 13.52
CA ASP A 12 -0.61 1.75 13.70
C ASP A 12 0.20 1.22 12.49
N HIS A 13 0.15 1.91 11.34
CA HIS A 13 0.84 1.53 10.10
C HIS A 13 1.98 2.48 9.69
N ILE A 14 2.30 3.51 10.48
CA ILE A 14 3.46 4.38 10.19
C ILE A 14 4.76 3.57 10.31
N GLY A 15 5.50 3.49 9.21
CA GLY A 15 6.87 2.95 9.19
C GLY A 15 7.93 4.05 9.38
N THR A 16 7.67 5.25 8.85
CA THR A 16 8.57 6.41 8.93
C THR A 16 7.76 7.71 9.02
N GLY A 17 8.29 8.72 9.72
CA GLY A 17 7.61 10.02 9.93
C GLY A 17 6.76 10.07 11.21
N LYS A 18 5.89 11.09 11.31
CA LYS A 18 5.01 11.33 12.47
C LYS A 18 3.60 11.66 12.02
N LEU A 19 2.60 11.30 12.83
CA LEU A 19 1.19 11.60 12.57
C LEU A 19 0.90 13.10 12.80
N GLU A 20 1.37 13.95 11.89
CA GLU A 20 1.20 15.40 11.90
C GLU A 20 0.56 15.84 10.57
N LYS A 21 -0.55 16.60 10.64
CA LYS A 21 -1.29 16.99 9.44
C LYS A 21 -0.43 17.87 8.53
N GLY A 22 -0.47 17.59 7.23
CA GLY A 22 0.32 18.31 6.22
C GLY A 22 1.78 17.84 6.11
N THR A 23 2.18 16.82 6.88
CA THR A 23 3.51 16.21 6.78
C THR A 23 3.45 14.87 6.05
N GLU A 24 4.55 14.52 5.37
CA GLU A 24 4.70 13.24 4.70
C GLU A 24 5.02 12.13 5.71
N ILE A 25 4.42 10.95 5.48
CA ILE A 25 4.65 9.74 6.28
C ILE A 25 4.83 8.55 5.35
N GLY A 26 5.71 7.62 5.74
CA GLY A 26 5.79 6.31 5.12
C GLY A 26 4.86 5.33 5.81
N LEU A 27 4.00 4.67 5.04
CA LEU A 27 3.06 3.66 5.54
C LEU A 27 3.49 2.25 5.15
N LYS A 28 3.34 1.32 6.08
CA LYS A 28 3.43 -0.10 5.79
C LYS A 28 2.10 -0.59 5.23
N ILE A 29 2.12 -1.01 3.97
CA ILE A 29 0.95 -1.56 3.30
C ILE A 29 0.82 -3.05 3.59
N ASP A 30 -0.31 -3.43 4.16
CA ASP A 30 -0.58 -4.83 4.49
C ASP A 30 -1.02 -5.64 3.28
N GLN A 31 -1.82 -5.04 2.39
CA GLN A 31 -2.39 -5.72 1.24
C GLN A 31 -2.36 -4.85 -0.01
N THR A 32 -2.15 -5.46 -1.17
CA THR A 32 -2.38 -4.83 -2.48
C THR A 32 -3.48 -5.55 -3.24
N LEU A 33 -4.26 -4.76 -3.97
CA LEU A 33 -5.33 -5.24 -4.84
C LEU A 33 -5.15 -4.57 -6.20
N THR A 34 -5.16 -5.39 -7.24
CA THR A 34 -5.11 -4.98 -8.64
C THR A 34 -6.34 -5.53 -9.37
N GLN A 35 -6.77 -4.82 -10.39
CA GLN A 35 -7.90 -5.20 -11.27
C GLN A 35 -7.35 -5.39 -12.70
N ASP A 36 -7.96 -6.23 -13.54
CA ASP A 36 -7.40 -6.63 -14.85
C ASP A 36 -6.82 -5.48 -15.71
N SER A 37 -7.51 -4.35 -15.81
CA SER A 37 -7.09 -3.21 -16.63
C SER A 37 -5.94 -2.41 -16.01
N THR A 38 -5.84 -2.40 -14.68
CA THR A 38 -4.82 -1.65 -13.92
C THR A 38 -3.62 -2.50 -13.52
N GLY A 39 -3.81 -3.81 -13.40
CA GLY A 39 -2.82 -4.77 -12.94
C GLY A 39 -1.65 -4.89 -13.90
N THR A 40 -1.92 -4.94 -15.21
CA THR A 40 -0.89 -5.15 -16.24
C THR A 40 0.24 -4.12 -16.13
N MET A 41 -0.09 -2.82 -16.05
CA MET A 41 0.94 -1.78 -15.95
C MET A 41 1.68 -1.81 -14.61
N ALA A 42 0.97 -2.11 -13.51
CA ALA A 42 1.59 -2.25 -12.20
C ALA A 42 2.59 -3.41 -12.17
N TYR A 43 2.30 -4.53 -12.84
CA TYR A 43 3.20 -5.68 -12.90
C TYR A 43 4.41 -5.44 -13.78
N LEU A 44 4.24 -4.79 -14.95
CA LEU A 44 5.36 -4.42 -15.81
C LEU A 44 6.32 -3.47 -15.09
N GLN A 45 5.80 -2.51 -14.34
CA GLN A 45 6.61 -1.62 -13.51
C GLN A 45 7.31 -2.40 -12.39
N PHE A 46 6.60 -3.33 -11.73
CA PHE A 46 7.17 -4.18 -10.69
C PHE A 46 8.32 -5.07 -11.22
N GLU A 47 8.15 -5.69 -12.39
CA GLU A 47 9.22 -6.43 -13.08
C GLU A 47 10.41 -5.53 -13.41
N ALA A 48 10.17 -4.33 -13.94
CA ALA A 48 11.22 -3.38 -14.29
C ALA A 48 12.06 -2.91 -13.09
N MET A 49 11.52 -2.99 -11.87
CA MET A 49 12.26 -2.70 -10.63
C MET A 49 13.28 -3.80 -10.28
N GLY A 50 13.24 -4.97 -10.92
CA GLY A 50 14.15 -6.09 -10.65
C GLY A 50 13.96 -6.70 -9.25
N ILE A 51 12.72 -6.70 -8.74
CA ILE A 51 12.40 -7.26 -7.43
C ILE A 51 11.73 -8.62 -7.61
N ASP A 52 12.29 -9.66 -6.98
CA ASP A 52 11.83 -11.05 -7.15
C ASP A 52 10.41 -11.32 -6.61
N GLN A 53 10.00 -10.63 -5.54
CA GLN A 53 8.73 -10.88 -4.88
C GLN A 53 8.13 -9.63 -4.23
N VAL A 54 6.80 -9.51 -4.29
CA VAL A 54 6.04 -8.51 -3.53
C VAL A 54 6.31 -8.65 -2.03
N LYS A 55 6.31 -7.51 -1.31
CA LYS A 55 6.67 -7.45 0.12
C LYS A 55 5.48 -7.24 1.06
N THR A 56 4.26 -7.22 0.53
CA THR A 56 3.03 -7.12 1.32
C THR A 56 2.66 -8.48 1.91
N LYS A 57 1.77 -8.49 2.93
CA LYS A 57 1.30 -9.75 3.54
C LYS A 57 0.38 -10.52 2.60
N LYS A 58 -0.34 -9.81 1.73
CA LYS A 58 -1.24 -10.38 0.73
C LYS A 58 -1.28 -9.49 -0.52
N SER A 59 -1.26 -10.11 -1.69
CA SER A 59 -1.50 -9.44 -2.96
C SER A 59 -2.52 -10.24 -3.75
N VAL A 60 -3.56 -9.57 -4.26
CA VAL A 60 -4.66 -10.22 -4.99
C VAL A 60 -4.88 -9.49 -6.30
N ALA A 61 -4.98 -10.26 -7.39
CA ALA A 61 -5.42 -9.80 -8.69
C ALA A 61 -6.86 -10.26 -8.93
N TYR A 62 -7.76 -9.32 -9.15
CA TYR A 62 -9.12 -9.61 -9.58
C TYR A 62 -9.16 -9.58 -11.10
N ILE A 63 -9.60 -10.70 -11.68
CA ILE A 63 -9.77 -10.88 -13.12
C ILE A 63 -11.26 -11.18 -13.32
N ASP A 64 -12.00 -10.17 -13.77
CA ASP A 64 -13.46 -10.25 -13.89
C ASP A 64 -14.00 -9.89 -15.28
N HIS A 65 -13.14 -9.40 -16.18
CA HIS A 65 -13.40 -9.35 -17.63
C HIS A 65 -13.08 -10.68 -18.32
#